data_AF-A0A1H5NTY8-F1
#
_entry.id   AF-A0A1H5NTY8-F1
#
_cell.length_a   1.000
_cell.length_b   1.000
_cell.length_c   1.000
_cell.angle_alpha   90.00
_cell.angle_beta   90.00
_cell.angle_gamma   90.00
#
_symmetry.space_group_name_H-M   'P 1'
#
loop_
_entity.id
_entity.type
_entity.pdbx_description
1 polymer ?
#
loop_
_entity_poly.entity_id
_entity_poly.type
_entity_poly.pdbx_seq_one_letter_code
_entity_poly.pdbx_strand_id
1 'polypeptide(L)'
;MKFLKFTLLLVAIASLTGCASGYDSITPKSLNYASVNVKDGVKLEYKYDLLDKKYEKKEDKRGVKLVAVSITNTSERDLIFGKDLTLSYENGDYVPLMEYDKTFKSLRQSPLTHLFYLLLTPLNLHITKASSSGNIVTNSYPIGLLLGPGIAGGNMIAASTANGKFKKDLMEYNLQGTMIKKGETKYGLIGINTDSYDALQPVVKNASEAETKKEIAP
;
A
#
# COMPACT_ATOMS: atom_id res chain seq x y z
N MET A 1 7.80 -24.56 32.82
CA MET A 1 6.62 -24.98 32.02
C MET A 1 5.51 -23.93 31.90
N LYS A 2 5.12 -23.20 32.97
CA LYS A 2 4.02 -22.22 32.91
C LYS A 2 4.29 -21.03 31.95
N PHE A 3 5.52 -20.52 31.94
CA PHE A 3 5.93 -19.45 31.01
C PHE A 3 5.87 -19.87 29.53
N LEU A 4 6.33 -21.08 29.19
CA LEU A 4 6.30 -21.60 27.81
C LEU A 4 4.87 -21.70 27.25
N LYS A 5 3.90 -22.12 28.08
CA LYS A 5 2.48 -22.19 27.69
C LYS A 5 1.89 -20.80 27.44
N PHE A 6 2.27 -19.82 28.25
CA PHE A 6 1.82 -18.43 28.10
C PHE A 6 2.41 -17.77 26.84
N THR A 7 3.69 -18.00 26.55
CA THR A 7 4.32 -17.54 25.30
C THR A 7 3.68 -18.18 24.07
N LEU A 8 3.40 -19.48 24.10
CA LEU A 8 2.74 -20.18 23.00
C LEU A 8 1.32 -19.64 22.74
N LEU A 9 0.57 -19.33 23.81
CA LEU A 9 -0.76 -18.75 23.72
C LEU A 9 -0.72 -17.33 23.11
N LEU A 10 0.23 -16.49 23.52
CA LEU A 10 0.44 -15.17 22.93
C LEU A 10 0.80 -15.24 21.44
N VAL A 11 1.65 -16.19 21.06
CA VAL A 11 2.01 -16.42 19.65
C VAL A 11 0.79 -16.90 18.84
N ALA A 12 -0.04 -17.76 19.41
CA ALA A 12 -1.27 -18.24 18.77
C ALA A 12 -2.29 -17.10 18.56
N ILE A 13 -2.48 -16.23 19.56
CA ILE A 13 -3.39 -15.08 19.45
C ILE A 13 -2.84 -14.05 18.44
N ALA A 14 -1.53 -13.79 18.46
CA ALA A 14 -0.89 -12.88 17.51
C ALA A 14 -1.01 -13.37 16.06
N SER A 15 -0.96 -14.68 15.83
CA SER A 15 -1.09 -15.26 14.49
C SER A 15 -2.52 -15.23 13.92
N LEU A 16 -3.56 -15.11 14.76
CA LEU A 16 -4.96 -14.97 14.30
C LEU A 16 -5.26 -13.60 13.66
N THR A 17 -4.45 -12.57 13.95
CA THR A 17 -4.59 -11.24 13.31
C THR A 17 -3.84 -11.12 11.98
N GLY A 18 -3.14 -12.19 11.57
CA GLY A 18 -2.17 -12.17 10.48
C GLY A 18 -2.74 -12.41 9.09
N CYS A 19 -4.06 -12.63 8.94
CA CYS A 19 -4.67 -12.97 7.66
C CYS A 19 -4.35 -11.96 6.53
N ALA A 20 -4.40 -12.45 5.30
CA ALA A 20 -4.29 -11.62 4.11
C ALA A 20 -5.52 -10.69 4.03
N SER A 21 -5.28 -9.44 3.65
CA SER A 21 -6.34 -8.50 3.32
C SER A 21 -6.64 -8.55 1.83
N GLY A 22 -7.88 -8.27 1.46
CA GLY A 22 -8.21 -7.87 0.10
C GLY A 22 -7.54 -6.55 -0.27
N TYR A 23 -7.59 -6.22 -1.56
CA TYR A 23 -7.29 -4.90 -2.08
C TYR A 23 -8.45 -4.48 -2.97
N ASP A 24 -9.03 -3.33 -2.65
CA ASP A 24 -10.07 -2.69 -3.45
C ASP A 24 -9.40 -1.73 -4.43
N SER A 25 -9.67 -1.93 -5.71
CA SER A 25 -9.03 -1.12 -6.76
C SER A 25 -9.45 0.34 -6.65
N ILE A 26 -8.47 1.22 -6.79
CA ILE A 26 -8.68 2.66 -6.73
C ILE A 26 -8.89 3.15 -8.15
N THR A 27 -10.00 3.85 -8.39
CA THR A 27 -10.28 4.52 -9.67
C THR A 27 -10.21 6.02 -9.46
N PRO A 28 -9.05 6.68 -9.69
CA PRO A 28 -8.86 8.10 -9.38
C PRO A 28 -9.93 9.03 -9.97
N LYS A 29 -10.47 8.71 -11.15
CA LYS A 29 -11.48 9.52 -11.83
C LYS A 29 -12.84 9.57 -11.10
N SER A 30 -13.19 8.56 -10.30
CA SER A 30 -14.46 8.50 -9.58
C SER A 30 -14.36 8.94 -8.12
N LEU A 31 -13.17 9.33 -7.66
CA LEU A 31 -12.97 9.79 -6.29
C LEU A 31 -13.57 11.19 -6.09
N ASN A 32 -14.15 11.40 -4.91
CA ASN A 32 -14.45 12.74 -4.42
C ASN A 32 -13.19 13.32 -3.77
N TYR A 33 -12.63 14.36 -4.39
CA TYR A 33 -11.43 15.06 -3.92
C TYR A 33 -11.85 16.17 -2.94
N ALA A 34 -11.40 16.05 -1.70
CA ALA A 34 -11.71 17.03 -0.65
C ALA A 34 -10.74 18.22 -0.68
N SER A 35 -9.51 18.02 -1.17
CA SER A 35 -8.46 19.01 -1.14
C SER A 35 -8.19 19.56 -2.54
N VAL A 36 -8.17 20.88 -2.67
CA VAL A 36 -7.98 21.59 -3.93
C VAL A 36 -6.97 22.72 -3.73
N ASN A 37 -5.98 22.80 -4.61
CA ASN A 37 -5.00 23.89 -4.66
C ASN A 37 -4.84 24.34 -6.12
N VAL A 38 -4.80 25.66 -6.36
CA VAL A 38 -4.64 26.24 -7.70
C VAL A 38 -3.45 27.17 -7.67
N LYS A 39 -2.41 26.84 -8.45
CA LYS A 39 -1.17 27.61 -8.52
C LYS A 39 -0.49 27.44 -9.86
N ASP A 40 0.18 28.49 -10.36
CA ASP A 40 0.97 28.49 -11.59
C ASP A 40 0.24 27.94 -12.83
N GLY A 41 -1.06 28.23 -12.94
CA GLY A 41 -1.89 27.73 -14.05
C GLY A 41 -2.17 26.23 -13.97
N VAL A 42 -2.05 25.60 -12.81
CA VAL A 42 -2.40 24.20 -12.57
C VAL A 42 -3.38 24.11 -11.40
N LYS A 43 -4.48 23.41 -11.62
CA LYS A 43 -5.39 22.98 -10.54
C LYS A 43 -5.01 21.57 -10.13
N LEU A 44 -4.66 21.40 -8.87
CA LEU A 44 -4.38 20.12 -8.22
C LEU A 44 -5.52 19.81 -7.26
N GLU A 45 -6.12 18.64 -7.42
CA GLU A 45 -7.04 18.05 -6.45
C GLU A 45 -6.43 16.75 -5.96
N TYR A 46 -6.46 16.50 -4.65
CA TYR A 46 -5.80 15.33 -4.10
C TYR A 46 -6.57 14.71 -2.93
N LYS A 47 -6.29 13.43 -2.70
CA LYS A 47 -6.92 12.65 -1.63
C LYS A 47 -5.93 11.63 -1.05
N TYR A 48 -5.77 11.71 0.27
CA TYR A 48 -5.07 10.73 1.11
C TYR A 48 -6.03 9.64 1.59
N ASP A 49 -5.53 8.69 2.39
CA ASP A 49 -6.31 7.62 3.04
C ASP A 49 -7.13 6.79 2.05
N LEU A 50 -6.43 6.29 1.03
CA LEU A 50 -7.03 5.48 -0.03
C LEU A 50 -7.01 3.98 0.26
N LEU A 51 -6.12 3.55 1.14
CA LEU A 51 -5.85 2.15 1.43
C LEU A 51 -6.58 1.72 2.70
N ASP A 52 -6.89 0.42 2.79
CA ASP A 52 -7.58 -0.16 3.95
C ASP A 52 -6.73 -1.22 4.65
N LYS A 53 -7.10 -1.52 5.90
CA LYS A 53 -6.69 -2.72 6.65
C LYS A 53 -5.16 -2.90 6.69
N LYS A 54 -4.63 -3.82 5.87
CA LYS A 54 -3.21 -4.20 5.92
C LYS A 54 -2.34 -3.29 5.06
N TYR A 55 -2.92 -2.64 4.06
CA TYR A 55 -2.22 -1.65 3.23
C TYR A 55 -2.12 -0.31 3.96
N GLU A 56 -3.20 0.14 4.61
CA GLU A 56 -3.20 1.31 5.51
C GLU A 56 -2.13 1.17 6.61
N LYS A 57 -2.12 0.04 7.34
CA LYS A 57 -1.06 -0.25 8.34
C LYS A 57 0.35 -0.25 7.76
N LYS A 58 0.51 -0.49 6.46
CA LYS A 58 1.81 -0.44 5.79
C LYS A 58 2.21 0.98 5.47
N GLU A 59 1.27 1.87 5.19
CA GLU A 59 1.55 3.29 5.04
C GLU A 59 2.19 3.83 6.31
N ASP A 60 1.54 3.61 7.46
CA ASP A 60 2.04 4.08 8.76
C ASP A 60 3.35 3.40 9.16
N LYS A 61 3.46 2.08 8.95
CA LYS A 61 4.68 1.34 9.33
C LYS A 61 5.90 1.70 8.48
N ARG A 62 5.68 2.22 7.26
CA ARG A 62 6.76 2.50 6.31
C ARG A 62 7.01 3.98 6.09
N GLY A 63 6.17 4.85 6.64
CA GLY A 63 6.20 6.29 6.35
C GLY A 63 6.01 6.57 4.87
N VAL A 64 5.04 5.88 4.26
CA VAL A 64 4.72 6.06 2.85
C VAL A 64 3.23 6.28 2.71
N LYS A 65 2.81 7.40 2.12
CA LYS A 65 1.40 7.69 1.83
C LYS A 65 1.14 7.54 0.33
N LEU A 66 0.09 6.81 -0.02
CA LEU A 66 -0.48 6.72 -1.35
C LEU A 66 -1.52 7.82 -1.50
N VAL A 67 -1.35 8.65 -2.53
CA VAL A 67 -2.21 9.80 -2.79
C VAL A 67 -2.76 9.71 -4.19
N ALA A 68 -4.06 9.96 -4.32
CA ALA A 68 -4.72 10.10 -5.60
C ALA A 68 -4.70 11.56 -5.96
N VAL A 69 -4.38 11.86 -7.21
CA VAL A 69 -4.30 13.23 -7.71
C VAL A 69 -5.11 13.38 -9.00
N SER A 70 -5.78 14.52 -9.12
CA SER A 70 -6.36 15.04 -10.34
C SER A 70 -5.62 16.34 -10.66
N ILE A 71 -5.00 16.39 -11.83
CA ILE A 71 -4.20 17.53 -12.27
C ILE A 71 -4.83 18.08 -13.53
N THR A 72 -5.38 19.30 -13.45
CA THR A 72 -5.88 20.05 -14.59
C THR A 72 -4.87 21.11 -14.99
N ASN A 73 -4.34 21.01 -16.21
CA ASN A 73 -3.46 22.03 -16.77
C ASN A 73 -4.30 23.16 -17.37
N THR A 74 -4.32 24.31 -16.71
CA THR A 74 -4.95 25.54 -17.20
C THR A 74 -3.94 26.55 -17.76
N SER A 75 -2.67 26.16 -17.87
CA SER A 75 -1.61 27.02 -18.40
C SER A 75 -1.65 27.10 -19.93
N GLU A 76 -0.83 27.97 -20.49
CA GLU A 76 -0.77 28.21 -21.94
C GLU A 76 0.08 27.17 -22.71
N ARG A 77 0.68 26.19 -22.01
CA ARG A 77 1.55 25.19 -22.63
C ARG A 77 1.30 23.79 -22.07
N ASP A 78 1.78 22.79 -22.78
CA ASP A 78 1.79 21.41 -22.29
C ASP A 78 2.82 21.27 -21.15
N LEU A 79 2.49 20.41 -20.18
CA LEU A 79 3.31 20.16 -18.99
C LEU A 79 3.63 18.66 -18.88
N ILE A 80 4.89 18.32 -18.64
CA ILE A 80 5.29 16.94 -18.33
C ILE A 80 5.43 16.78 -16.81
N PHE A 81 4.63 15.90 -16.20
CA PHE A 81 4.70 15.63 -14.77
C PHE A 81 6.03 14.96 -14.41
N GLY A 82 6.69 15.46 -13.36
CA GLY A 82 8.04 15.07 -12.95
C GLY A 82 9.18 15.83 -13.64
N LYS A 83 8.90 16.57 -14.73
CA LYS A 83 9.87 17.42 -15.41
C LYS A 83 9.52 18.90 -15.27
N ASP A 84 8.38 19.29 -15.84
CA ASP A 84 7.91 20.68 -15.89
C ASP A 84 6.95 20.99 -14.73
N LEU A 85 6.20 19.98 -14.28
CA LEU A 85 5.30 20.06 -13.13
C LEU A 85 5.77 19.09 -12.05
N THR A 86 5.89 19.58 -10.81
CA THR A 86 6.12 18.77 -9.62
C THR A 86 5.18 19.19 -8.50
N LEU A 87 5.31 18.55 -7.33
CA LEU A 87 4.53 18.87 -6.15
C LEU A 87 5.46 19.34 -5.03
N SER A 88 4.99 20.32 -4.25
CA SER A 88 5.60 20.70 -2.98
C SER A 88 4.52 20.70 -1.90
N TYR A 89 4.96 20.72 -0.65
CA TYR A 89 4.07 21.00 0.47
C TYR A 89 3.77 22.49 0.52
N GLU A 90 2.65 22.88 1.12
CA GLU A 90 2.26 24.31 1.23
C GLU A 90 3.29 25.15 2.00
N ASN A 91 4.04 24.55 2.92
CA ASN A 91 5.14 25.20 3.65
C ASN A 91 6.38 25.49 2.77
N GLY A 92 6.39 25.04 1.52
CA GLY A 92 7.49 25.24 0.57
C GLY A 92 8.46 24.06 0.46
N ASP A 93 8.35 23.05 1.33
CA ASP A 93 9.21 21.88 1.30
C ASP A 93 8.93 20.98 0.09
N TYR A 94 9.96 20.31 -0.40
CA TYR A 94 9.83 19.37 -1.51
C TYR A 94 9.05 18.12 -1.08
N VAL A 95 8.10 17.68 -1.91
CA VAL A 95 7.40 16.42 -1.69
C VAL A 95 8.29 15.27 -2.16
N PRO A 96 8.71 14.35 -1.29
CA PRO A 96 9.58 13.23 -1.64
C PRO A 96 8.80 12.16 -2.40
N LEU A 97 8.53 12.41 -3.68
CA LEU A 97 7.83 11.50 -4.57
C LEU A 97 8.59 10.20 -4.74
N MET A 98 7.87 9.09 -4.65
CA MET A 98 8.40 7.76 -4.80
C MET A 98 8.11 7.19 -6.17
N GLU A 99 9.10 6.54 -6.76
CA GLU A 99 8.92 5.71 -7.94
C GLU A 99 7.90 4.61 -7.66
N TYR A 100 7.11 4.30 -8.68
CA TYR A 100 6.14 3.20 -8.70
C TYR A 100 6.64 1.91 -8.02
N ASP A 101 7.81 1.39 -8.40
CA ASP A 101 8.32 0.13 -7.86
C ASP A 101 8.67 0.21 -6.37
N LYS A 102 9.15 1.38 -5.91
CA LYS A 102 9.46 1.62 -4.50
C LYS A 102 8.18 1.73 -3.67
N THR A 103 7.17 2.42 -4.18
CA THR A 103 5.83 2.50 -3.57
C THR A 103 5.22 1.11 -3.43
N PHE A 104 5.19 0.33 -4.52
CA PHE A 104 4.67 -1.04 -4.50
C PHE A 104 5.42 -1.94 -3.51
N LYS A 105 6.76 -1.95 -3.54
CA LYS A 105 7.57 -2.78 -2.64
C LYS A 105 7.36 -2.44 -1.17
N SER A 106 7.14 -1.16 -0.85
CA SER A 106 6.93 -0.67 0.52
C SER A 106 5.56 -1.06 1.07
N LEU A 107 4.51 -0.86 0.25
CA LEU A 107 3.12 -0.99 0.69
C LEU A 107 2.53 -2.40 0.48
N ARG A 108 3.12 -3.26 -0.36
CA ARG A 108 2.59 -4.62 -0.59
C ARG A 108 2.53 -5.48 0.68
N GLN A 109 1.56 -6.39 0.71
CA GLN A 109 1.49 -7.45 1.70
C GLN A 109 2.64 -8.45 1.49
N SER A 110 3.16 -9.06 2.56
CA SER A 110 4.21 -10.08 2.46
C SER A 110 3.60 -11.48 2.50
N PRO A 111 3.50 -12.21 1.36
CA PRO A 111 2.89 -13.54 1.36
C PRO A 111 3.66 -14.54 2.23
N LEU A 112 4.99 -14.39 2.32
CA LEU A 112 5.86 -15.29 3.07
C LEU A 112 5.54 -15.34 4.58
N THR A 113 4.97 -14.27 5.14
CA THR A 113 4.58 -14.28 6.57
C THR A 113 3.48 -15.31 6.86
N HIS A 114 2.74 -15.75 5.85
CA HIS A 114 1.72 -16.79 6.02
C HIS A 114 2.30 -18.21 6.07
N LEU A 115 3.57 -18.42 5.72
CA LEU A 115 4.24 -19.71 5.90
C LEU A 115 4.38 -20.10 7.37
N PHE A 116 4.30 -19.15 8.31
CA PHE A 116 4.28 -19.46 9.74
C PHE A 116 3.06 -20.31 10.15
N TYR A 117 1.98 -20.33 9.36
CA TYR A 117 0.87 -21.26 9.59
C TYR A 117 1.29 -22.73 9.37
N LEU A 118 2.39 -23.02 8.67
CA LEU A 118 2.96 -24.37 8.60
C LEU A 118 3.44 -24.89 9.96
N LEU A 119 3.66 -24.02 10.96
CA LEU A 119 3.93 -24.45 12.33
C LEU A 119 2.73 -25.15 13.00
N LEU A 120 1.53 -25.05 12.40
CA LEU A 120 0.33 -25.79 12.81
C LEU A 120 0.29 -27.22 12.25
N THR A 121 1.22 -27.59 11.36
CA THR A 121 1.30 -28.91 10.72
C THR A 121 1.39 -30.10 11.70
N PRO A 122 2.16 -30.06 12.81
CA PRO A 122 2.25 -31.19 13.74
C PRO A 122 1.06 -31.28 14.73
N LEU A 123 -0.02 -30.49 14.55
CA LEU A 123 -1.17 -30.54 15.44
C LEU A 123 -1.96 -31.84 15.28
N ASN A 124 -2.26 -32.47 16.41
CA ASN A 124 -3.09 -33.65 16.53
C ASN A 124 -4.30 -33.36 17.40
N LEU A 125 -5.46 -33.88 17.01
CA LEU A 125 -6.68 -33.86 17.80
C LEU A 125 -6.82 -35.20 18.52
N HIS A 126 -6.82 -35.15 19.85
CA HIS A 126 -7.02 -36.33 20.68
C HIS A 126 -8.47 -36.42 21.15
N ILE A 127 -9.17 -37.50 20.78
CA ILE A 127 -10.56 -37.76 21.20
C ILE A 127 -10.53 -38.98 22.11
N THR A 128 -10.92 -38.78 23.38
CA THR A 128 -11.02 -39.84 24.37
C THR A 128 -12.47 -40.30 24.49
N LYS A 129 -12.72 -41.60 24.39
CA LYS A 129 -14.05 -42.20 24.55
C LYS A 129 -13.99 -43.34 25.58
N ALA A 130 -15.00 -43.43 26.43
CA ALA A 130 -15.20 -44.59 27.30
C ALA A 130 -15.93 -45.69 26.51
N SER A 131 -15.37 -46.91 26.52
CA SER A 131 -16.01 -48.11 26.00
C SER A 131 -17.10 -48.61 26.96
N SER A 132 -18.09 -49.36 26.46
CA SER A 132 -19.11 -50.03 27.28
C SER A 132 -18.51 -51.03 28.30
N SER A 133 -17.27 -51.46 28.08
CA SER A 133 -16.48 -52.31 28.98
C SER A 133 -15.67 -51.54 30.04
N GLY A 134 -15.84 -50.22 30.17
CA GLY A 134 -15.11 -49.37 31.13
C GLY A 134 -13.68 -48.98 30.70
N ASN A 135 -13.20 -49.51 29.57
CA ASN A 135 -11.89 -49.15 29.01
C ASN A 135 -11.90 -47.74 28.40
N ILE A 136 -10.86 -46.96 28.67
CA ILE A 136 -10.64 -45.64 28.06
C ILE A 136 -9.82 -45.82 26.78
N VAL A 137 -10.36 -45.39 25.65
CA VAL A 137 -9.66 -45.40 24.36
C VAL A 137 -9.45 -43.97 23.87
N THR A 138 -8.20 -43.64 23.53
CA THR A 138 -7.82 -42.34 22.98
C THR A 138 -7.41 -42.48 21.53
N ASN A 139 -8.14 -41.82 20.63
CA ASN A 139 -7.79 -41.73 19.21
C ASN A 139 -7.06 -40.41 18.92
N SER A 140 -6.09 -40.44 18.00
CA SER A 140 -5.34 -39.26 17.56
C SER A 140 -5.55 -39.02 16.07
N TYR A 141 -6.00 -37.82 15.71
CA TYR A 141 -6.23 -37.40 14.32
C TYR A 141 -5.28 -36.26 13.94
N PRO A 142 -4.40 -36.43 12.94
CA PRO A 142 -3.41 -35.41 12.56
C PRO A 142 -4.05 -34.29 11.72
N ILE A 143 -4.89 -33.46 12.35
CA ILE A 143 -5.60 -32.35 11.69
C ILE A 143 -4.65 -31.25 11.17
N GLY A 144 -3.46 -31.13 11.75
CA GLY A 144 -2.48 -30.11 11.41
C GLY A 144 -1.99 -30.19 9.96
N LEU A 145 -1.89 -31.40 9.39
CA LEU A 145 -1.45 -31.63 8.02
C LEU A 145 -2.32 -30.94 6.97
N LEU A 146 -3.61 -30.74 7.27
CA LEU A 146 -4.52 -29.99 6.40
C LEU A 146 -4.58 -28.53 6.82
N LEU A 147 -4.67 -28.24 8.13
CA LEU A 147 -4.85 -26.89 8.64
C LEU A 147 -3.67 -25.97 8.32
N GLY A 148 -2.44 -26.40 8.62
CA GLY A 148 -1.26 -25.56 8.43
C GLY A 148 -1.05 -25.15 6.97
N PRO A 149 -0.88 -26.12 6.05
CA PRO A 149 -0.76 -25.85 4.62
C PRO A 149 -1.98 -25.16 4.00
N GLY A 150 -3.20 -25.54 4.40
CA GLY A 150 -4.43 -24.95 3.87
C GLY A 150 -4.55 -23.46 4.19
N ILE A 151 -4.30 -23.08 5.45
CA ILE A 151 -4.33 -21.68 5.88
C ILE A 151 -3.17 -20.90 5.24
N ALA A 152 -1.96 -21.47 5.22
CA ALA A 152 -0.79 -20.85 4.60
C ALA A 152 -1.05 -20.56 3.12
N GLY A 153 -1.45 -21.57 2.35
CA GLY A 153 -1.71 -21.48 0.91
C GLY A 153 -2.84 -20.49 0.60
N GLY A 154 -3.97 -20.58 1.31
CA GLY A 154 -5.11 -19.68 1.10
C GLY A 154 -4.74 -18.20 1.30
N ASN A 155 -4.01 -17.89 2.37
CA ASN A 155 -3.57 -16.53 2.63
C ASN A 155 -2.50 -16.05 1.63
N MET A 156 -1.57 -16.91 1.22
CA MET A 156 -0.57 -16.57 0.20
C MET A 156 -1.23 -16.22 -1.14
N ILE A 157 -2.23 -16.98 -1.56
CA ILE A 157 -2.98 -16.71 -2.80
C ILE A 157 -3.73 -15.39 -2.67
N ALA A 158 -4.48 -15.18 -1.59
CA ALA A 158 -5.23 -13.95 -1.36
C ALA A 158 -4.31 -12.71 -1.36
N ALA A 159 -3.20 -12.75 -0.62
CA ALA A 159 -2.22 -11.66 -0.58
C ALA A 159 -1.56 -11.42 -1.94
N SER A 160 -1.25 -12.47 -2.70
CA SER A 160 -0.62 -12.35 -4.02
C SER A 160 -1.58 -11.73 -5.04
N THR A 161 -2.84 -12.14 -5.02
CA THR A 161 -3.90 -11.56 -5.88
C THR A 161 -4.15 -10.09 -5.53
N ALA A 162 -4.28 -9.76 -4.25
CA ALA A 162 -4.45 -8.38 -3.79
C ALA A 162 -3.25 -7.50 -4.21
N ASN A 163 -2.02 -7.99 -4.01
CA ASN A 163 -0.81 -7.31 -4.46
C ASN A 163 -0.77 -7.15 -5.98
N GLY A 164 -1.25 -8.12 -6.75
CA GLY A 164 -1.34 -8.03 -8.21
C GLY A 164 -2.25 -6.90 -8.66
N LYS A 165 -3.43 -6.76 -8.05
CA LYS A 165 -4.35 -5.64 -8.31
C LYS A 165 -3.72 -4.29 -7.93
N PHE A 166 -3.16 -4.19 -6.74
CA PHE A 166 -2.49 -2.96 -6.29
C PHE A 166 -1.34 -2.55 -7.23
N LYS A 167 -0.53 -3.53 -7.65
CA LYS A 167 0.54 -3.31 -8.63
C LYS A 167 -0.01 -2.77 -9.96
N LYS A 168 -1.13 -3.34 -10.43
CA LYS A 168 -1.78 -2.89 -11.67
C LYS A 168 -2.24 -1.45 -11.55
N ASP A 169 -2.95 -1.09 -10.48
CA ASP A 169 -3.49 0.27 -10.29
C ASP A 169 -2.35 1.31 -10.23
N LEU A 170 -1.30 1.02 -9.47
CA LEU A 170 -0.11 1.89 -9.41
C LEU A 170 0.56 2.08 -10.78
N MET A 171 0.53 1.07 -11.65
CA MET A 171 1.14 1.12 -12.99
C MET A 171 0.25 1.87 -13.98
N GLU A 172 -1.05 1.57 -13.96
CA GLU A 172 -2.06 2.16 -14.83
C GLU A 172 -2.23 3.66 -14.59
N TYR A 173 -2.15 4.08 -13.31
CA TYR A 173 -2.33 5.46 -12.89
C TYR A 173 -1.01 6.18 -12.57
N ASN A 174 0.13 5.68 -13.07
CA ASN A 174 1.41 6.37 -12.91
C ASN A 174 1.46 7.64 -13.78
N LEU A 175 1.61 8.81 -13.16
CA LEU A 175 1.73 10.08 -13.88
C LEU A 175 3.17 10.46 -14.22
N GLN A 176 4.18 9.78 -13.69
CA GLN A 176 5.57 10.15 -13.92
C GLN A 176 5.91 10.13 -15.41
N GLY A 177 6.37 11.28 -15.94
CA GLY A 177 6.70 11.45 -17.36
C GLY A 177 5.48 11.62 -18.29
N THR A 178 4.26 11.67 -17.74
CA THR A 178 3.05 11.86 -18.53
C THR A 178 2.92 13.32 -18.95
N MET A 179 2.60 13.54 -20.23
CA MET A 179 2.24 14.85 -20.76
C MET A 179 0.78 15.17 -20.42
N ILE A 180 0.57 16.36 -19.88
CA ILE A 180 -0.72 16.94 -19.55
C ILE A 180 -0.92 18.13 -20.49
N LYS A 181 -1.76 17.96 -21.51
CA LYS A 181 -1.99 19.00 -22.51
C LYS A 181 -2.68 20.22 -21.92
N LYS A 182 -2.54 21.38 -22.54
CA LYS A 182 -3.35 22.56 -22.20
C LYS A 182 -4.85 22.20 -22.17
N GLY A 183 -5.53 22.54 -21.08
CA GLY A 183 -6.94 22.26 -20.84
C GLY A 183 -7.27 20.82 -20.43
N GLU A 184 -6.28 19.92 -20.40
CA GLU A 184 -6.49 18.51 -20.06
C GLU A 184 -6.45 18.28 -18.55
N THR A 185 -7.25 17.32 -18.08
CA THR A 185 -7.15 16.76 -16.74
C THR A 185 -6.61 15.33 -16.80
N LYS A 186 -5.54 15.05 -16.06
CA LYS A 186 -5.01 13.71 -15.84
C LYS A 186 -5.25 13.28 -14.39
N TYR A 187 -5.55 12.00 -14.20
CA TYR A 187 -5.74 11.40 -12.89
C TYR A 187 -4.66 10.37 -12.63
N GLY A 188 -4.20 10.27 -11.38
CA GLY A 188 -3.07 9.44 -11.04
C GLY A 188 -3.03 8.96 -9.60
N LEU A 189 -2.11 8.03 -9.36
CA LEU A 189 -1.68 7.59 -8.04
C LEU A 189 -0.19 7.91 -7.88
N ILE A 190 0.17 8.53 -6.76
CA ILE A 190 1.55 8.84 -6.40
C ILE A 190 1.86 8.30 -5.01
N GLY A 191 3.07 7.78 -4.83
CA GLY A 191 3.59 7.47 -3.50
C GLY A 191 4.42 8.64 -2.98
N ILE A 192 4.27 8.99 -1.71
CA ILE A 192 5.03 10.03 -1.03
C ILE A 192 5.68 9.41 0.20
N ASN A 193 7.00 9.61 0.37
CA ASN A 193 7.72 9.16 1.55
C ASN A 193 7.53 10.16 2.70
N THR A 194 6.42 10.04 3.43
CA THR A 194 6.06 10.92 4.55
C THR A 194 5.21 10.20 5.59
N ASP A 195 5.28 10.66 6.83
CA ASP A 195 4.38 10.28 7.93
C ASP A 195 3.22 11.27 8.10
N SER A 196 3.23 12.40 7.37
CA SER A 196 2.24 13.48 7.49
C SER A 196 1.19 13.48 6.37
N TYR A 197 0.14 14.27 6.61
CA TYR A 197 -0.95 14.55 5.67
C TYR A 197 -0.91 16.01 5.18
N ASP A 198 0.30 16.55 5.07
CA ASP A 198 0.49 17.96 4.76
C ASP A 198 -0.08 18.32 3.39
N ALA A 199 -0.60 19.54 3.30
CA ALA A 199 -1.26 20.01 2.10
C ALA A 199 -0.28 20.08 0.91
N LEU A 200 -0.73 19.60 -0.25
CA LEU A 200 0.05 19.58 -1.49
C LEU A 200 -0.31 20.78 -2.37
N GLN A 201 0.69 21.35 -3.03
CA GLN A 201 0.54 22.38 -4.05
C GLN A 201 1.33 22.02 -5.32
N PRO A 202 0.82 22.39 -6.52
CA PRO A 202 1.56 22.21 -7.76
C PRO A 202 2.67 23.25 -7.88
N VAL A 203 3.79 22.87 -8.48
CA VAL A 203 4.92 23.77 -8.80
C VAL A 203 5.30 23.56 -10.25
N VAL A 204 5.17 24.63 -11.04
CA VAL A 204 5.56 24.62 -12.45
C VAL A 204 6.95 25.24 -12.58
N LYS A 205 7.91 24.49 -13.14
CA LYS A 205 9.23 25.02 -13.47
C LYS A 205 9.12 25.91 -14.70
N ASN A 206 9.46 27.18 -14.55
CA ASN A 206 9.54 28.12 -15.66
C ASN A 206 10.85 27.93 -16.42
N ALA A 207 10.80 28.04 -17.76
CA ALA A 207 11.97 27.91 -18.60
C ALA A 207 13.05 28.98 -18.32
N SER A 208 12.66 30.17 -17.83
CA SER A 208 13.57 31.28 -17.55
C SER A 208 14.52 31.02 -16.36
N GLU A 209 14.10 30.30 -15.32
CA GLU A 209 14.94 30.03 -14.14
C GLU A 209 16.07 29.01 -14.42
N ALA A 210 15.91 28.18 -15.45
CA ALA A 210 16.92 27.22 -15.87
C ALA A 210 18.07 27.86 -16.66
N GLU A 211 17.83 29.02 -17.29
CA GLU A 211 18.85 29.76 -18.03
C GLU A 211 19.63 30.71 -17.10
N THR A 212 18.98 31.37 -16.14
CA THR A 212 19.68 32.26 -15.19
C THR A 212 20.68 31.51 -14.30
N LYS A 213 20.43 30.23 -13.97
CA LYS A 213 21.38 29.41 -13.21
C LYS A 213 22.58 28.91 -14.02
N LYS A 214 22.52 28.93 -15.36
CA LYS A 214 23.67 28.59 -16.23
C LYS A 214 24.64 29.76 -16.40
N GLU A 215 24.19 30.99 -16.18
CA GLU A 215 25.00 32.20 -16.35
C GLU A 215 25.77 32.61 -15.08
N ILE A 216 25.46 31.99 -13.92
CA ILE A 216 26.05 32.31 -12.60
C ILE A 216 27.04 31.23 -12.12
N ALA A 217 27.30 30.19 -12.91
CA ALA A 217 28.35 29.21 -12.59
C ALA A 217 29.69 29.66 -13.24
N PRO A 218 30.72 30.02 -12.45
CA PRO A 218 32.04 30.37 -12.96
C PRO A 218 32.81 29.17 -13.55
#